data_AF-A0A818FGE8-F1
#
_entry.id   AF-A0A818FGE8-F1
#
_cell.length_a   1.000
_cell.length_b   1.000
_cell.length_c   1.000
_cell.angle_alpha   90.00
_cell.angle_beta   90.00
_cell.angle_gamma   90.00
#
_symmetry.space_group_name_H-M   'P 1'
#
loop_
_entity.id
_entity.type
_entity.pdbx_description
1 polymer ?
#
loop_
_entity_poly.entity_id
_entity_poly.type
_entity_poly.pdbx_seq_one_letter_code
_entity_poly.pdbx_strand_id
1 'polypeptide(L)'
;MKCKVQSLIIGHPLLMNYFFCLVHKRFDPMYSDARDRIRDGLGEFSYFYSFMSQPKFQLDTFRSWAGKSSDISYYLNSHHIDFHVWSLYGRARPIRVIAMGATGVAKSQYDIDTEDVITLSVQWINFESKTVGTAIYTSSWISAKSDTHTQQKFHYVGHQGEINIDQAHRGYTVASDTNGYLSINPLYMKLVPTDGYFAGQNGYGYRSFEAFIDAVTDLNSKKVDMNTCDTKLATIGTTFQETAVLEAGRISLNNQCAMVEIAYENDTSLIPIELKLLK
;
A
#
# COMPACT_ATOMS: atom_id res chain seq x y z
N MET A 1 -2.48 -5.15 -13.28
CA MET A 1 -3.76 -4.43 -13.12
C MET A 1 -3.57 -2.98 -13.58
N LYS A 2 -3.13 -2.75 -14.82
CA LYS A 2 -3.13 -1.41 -15.45
C LYS A 2 -4.57 -1.09 -15.84
N CYS A 3 -5.42 -0.81 -14.85
CA CYS A 3 -6.62 -0.04 -15.15
C CYS A 3 -6.11 1.31 -15.64
N LYS A 4 -6.46 1.73 -16.86
CA LYS A 4 -6.08 3.05 -17.38
C LYS A 4 -6.60 4.09 -16.39
N VAL A 5 -5.72 4.59 -15.52
CA VAL A 5 -6.02 5.58 -14.47
C VAL A 5 -6.66 6.82 -15.10
N GLN A 6 -6.29 7.13 -16.35
CA GLN A 6 -6.88 8.21 -17.15
C GLN A 6 -8.38 8.03 -17.46
N SER A 7 -8.87 6.79 -17.64
CA SER A 7 -10.31 6.54 -17.85
C SER A 7 -11.11 6.46 -16.54
N LEU A 8 -10.45 6.21 -15.41
CA LEU A 8 -11.07 6.20 -14.07
C LEU A 8 -11.22 7.60 -13.49
N ILE A 9 -10.34 8.52 -13.87
CA ILE A 9 -10.45 9.94 -13.50
C ILE A 9 -11.57 10.65 -14.31
N ILE A 10 -12.02 10.10 -15.45
CA ILE A 10 -12.90 10.82 -16.40
C ILE A 10 -14.08 9.97 -16.95
N GLY A 11 -14.48 8.83 -16.36
CA GLY A 11 -15.41 7.92 -17.04
C GLY A 11 -16.37 7.05 -16.22
N HIS A 12 -17.64 7.45 -16.22
CA HIS A 12 -18.88 6.67 -16.03
C HIS A 12 -19.30 6.23 -14.59
N PRO A 13 -20.42 6.78 -14.05
CA PRO A 13 -20.81 6.62 -12.63
C PRO A 13 -21.40 5.26 -12.21
N LEU A 14 -21.55 4.28 -13.13
CA LEU A 14 -22.26 3.02 -12.84
C LEU A 14 -21.34 1.81 -12.59
N LEU A 15 -20.07 1.88 -12.97
CA LEU A 15 -19.06 0.83 -12.71
C LEU A 15 -18.13 1.14 -11.52
N MET A 16 -18.15 2.37 -11.02
CA MET A 16 -17.28 2.83 -9.92
C MET A 16 -17.70 2.32 -8.53
N ASN A 17 -18.91 1.78 -8.35
CA ASN A 17 -19.47 1.51 -7.02
C ASN A 17 -19.13 0.13 -6.43
N TYR A 18 -18.42 -0.76 -7.13
CA TYR A 18 -18.23 -2.15 -6.70
C TYR A 18 -16.77 -2.64 -6.71
N PHE A 19 -15.79 -1.74 -6.78
CA PHE A 19 -14.38 -2.13 -6.77
C PHE A 19 -13.77 -1.97 -5.38
N PHE A 20 -13.46 -3.10 -4.75
CA PHE A 20 -12.69 -3.18 -3.50
C PHE A 20 -11.22 -3.38 -3.84
N CYS A 21 -10.37 -2.47 -3.38
CA CYS A 21 -8.93 -2.72 -3.37
C CYS A 21 -8.64 -3.60 -2.16
N LEU A 22 -8.03 -4.77 -2.36
CA LEU A 22 -7.75 -5.75 -1.31
C LEU A 22 -6.62 -5.25 -0.39
N VAL A 23 -6.88 -4.22 0.40
CA VAL A 23 -5.93 -3.66 1.36
C VAL A 23 -6.14 -4.25 2.75
N HIS A 24 -5.88 -5.55 2.83
CA HIS A 24 -6.00 -6.33 4.07
C HIS A 24 -5.12 -5.80 5.22
N LYS A 25 -4.12 -4.94 4.93
CA LYS A 25 -3.26 -4.31 5.94
C LYS A 25 -4.02 -3.39 6.89
N ARG A 26 -5.14 -2.78 6.46
CA ARG A 26 -5.98 -1.96 7.35
C ARG A 26 -6.59 -2.77 8.50
N PHE A 27 -6.72 -4.09 8.34
CA PHE A 27 -7.25 -5.02 9.35
C PHE A 27 -6.16 -5.60 10.26
N ASP A 28 -4.90 -5.32 9.99
CA ASP A 28 -3.80 -5.76 10.84
C ASP A 28 -3.85 -4.99 12.16
N PRO A 29 -3.90 -5.67 13.32
CA PRO A 29 -4.10 -5.01 14.62
C PRO A 29 -3.01 -3.98 14.95
N MET A 30 -1.76 -4.20 14.48
CA MET A 30 -0.68 -3.24 14.70
C MET A 30 -0.85 -1.99 13.81
N TYR A 31 -1.37 -2.15 12.59
CA TYR A 31 -1.56 -1.03 11.66
C TYR A 31 -2.79 -0.22 12.06
N SER A 32 -3.88 -0.87 12.48
CA SER A 32 -5.06 -0.15 12.99
C SER A 32 -4.72 0.68 14.23
N ASP A 33 -4.01 0.10 15.21
CA ASP A 33 -3.55 0.85 16.41
C ASP A 33 -2.59 1.99 16.03
N ALA A 34 -1.66 1.75 15.09
CA ALA A 34 -0.74 2.78 14.63
C ALA A 34 -1.45 3.96 13.98
N ARG A 35 -2.45 3.71 13.12
CA ARG A 35 -3.28 4.76 12.56
C ARG A 35 -3.93 5.59 13.65
N ASP A 36 -4.57 4.95 14.62
CA ASP A 36 -5.33 5.65 15.64
C ASP A 36 -4.39 6.53 16.50
N ARG A 37 -3.20 6.03 16.84
CA ARG A 37 -2.14 6.83 17.49
C ARG A 37 -1.69 8.03 16.64
N ILE A 38 -1.45 7.83 15.34
CA ILE A 38 -1.10 8.91 14.40
C ILE A 38 -2.17 10.00 14.43
N ARG A 39 -3.45 9.59 14.44
CA ARG A 39 -4.59 10.50 14.41
C ARG A 39 -4.76 11.25 15.73
N ASP A 40 -4.56 10.58 16.86
CA ASP A 40 -4.94 11.09 18.17
C ASP A 40 -3.83 11.84 18.90
N GLY A 41 -2.54 11.61 18.58
CA GLY A 41 -1.48 12.11 19.47
C GLY A 41 -0.10 12.40 18.89
N LEU A 42 0.17 12.15 17.60
CA LEU A 42 1.53 12.35 17.05
C LEU A 42 1.75 13.70 16.35
N GLY A 43 0.76 14.59 16.38
CA GLY A 43 0.81 15.88 15.69
C GLY A 43 0.72 15.76 14.17
N GLU A 44 1.06 16.83 13.46
CA GLU A 44 1.05 16.86 11.99
C GLU A 44 2.22 16.07 11.37
N PHE A 45 2.07 15.68 10.11
CA PHE A 45 2.98 14.78 9.42
C PHE A 45 4.33 15.45 9.08
N SER A 46 5.43 14.74 9.33
CA SER A 46 6.77 15.17 8.92
C SER A 46 7.48 14.18 8.01
N TYR A 47 7.51 12.90 8.38
CA TYR A 47 8.28 11.90 7.65
C TYR A 47 7.65 10.52 7.65
N PHE A 48 7.70 9.83 6.50
CA PHE A 48 7.35 8.43 6.39
C PHE A 48 8.41 7.67 5.61
N TYR A 49 8.83 6.53 6.11
CA TYR A 49 9.68 5.59 5.38
C TYR A 49 9.02 4.22 5.40
N SER A 50 8.97 3.55 4.25
CA SER A 50 8.56 2.16 4.18
C SER A 50 9.45 1.36 3.25
N PHE A 51 9.63 0.10 3.61
CA PHE A 51 10.33 -0.87 2.79
C PHE A 51 9.53 -2.16 2.78
N MET A 52 9.23 -2.65 1.58
CA MET A 52 8.62 -3.96 1.38
C MET A 52 9.34 -4.74 0.30
N SER A 53 9.66 -6.00 0.55
CA SER A 53 10.31 -6.81 -0.48
C SER A 53 9.96 -8.28 -0.39
N GLN A 54 10.06 -8.95 -1.54
CA GLN A 54 9.88 -10.39 -1.65
C GLN A 54 11.08 -11.05 -2.34
N PRO A 55 11.25 -12.38 -2.20
CA PRO A 55 12.34 -13.09 -2.83
C PRO A 55 12.25 -13.12 -4.36
N LYS A 56 13.41 -13.11 -5.01
CA LYS A 56 13.56 -13.11 -6.49
C LYS A 56 12.76 -14.16 -7.26
N PHE A 57 12.49 -15.34 -6.68
CA PHE A 57 11.68 -16.36 -7.35
C PHE A 57 10.23 -15.92 -7.60
N GLN A 58 9.75 -14.87 -6.93
CA GLN A 58 8.44 -14.28 -7.20
C GLN A 58 8.34 -13.71 -8.62
N LEU A 59 9.45 -13.34 -9.25
CA LEU A 59 9.48 -12.93 -10.65
C LEU A 59 8.98 -14.02 -11.60
N ASP A 60 9.25 -15.30 -11.32
CA ASP A 60 8.69 -16.41 -12.09
C ASP A 60 7.19 -16.58 -11.83
N THR A 61 6.79 -16.50 -10.56
CA THR A 61 5.38 -16.61 -10.14
C THR A 61 4.51 -15.55 -10.80
N PHE A 62 5.07 -14.35 -10.99
CA PHE A 62 4.36 -13.17 -11.51
C PHE A 62 4.72 -12.78 -12.95
N ARG A 63 5.44 -13.65 -13.67
CA ARG A 63 5.89 -13.42 -15.05
C ARG A 63 4.79 -13.04 -16.04
N SER A 64 3.55 -13.46 -15.78
CA SER A 64 2.40 -13.13 -16.62
C SER A 64 2.09 -11.63 -16.63
N TRP A 65 2.46 -10.89 -15.58
CA TRP A 65 2.12 -9.48 -15.44
C TRP A 65 3.28 -8.55 -15.09
N ALA A 66 4.35 -9.04 -14.46
CA ALA A 66 5.52 -8.23 -14.09
C ALA A 66 6.17 -7.58 -15.33
N GLY A 67 6.38 -6.26 -15.28
CA GLY A 67 6.89 -5.47 -16.41
C GLY A 67 5.89 -5.21 -17.55
N LYS A 68 4.75 -5.91 -17.55
CA LYS A 68 3.75 -5.84 -18.63
C LYS A 68 2.56 -4.98 -18.22
N SER A 69 1.78 -5.48 -17.26
CA SER A 69 0.54 -4.88 -16.80
C SER A 69 0.58 -4.39 -15.36
N SER A 70 1.74 -4.51 -14.70
CA SER A 70 2.03 -3.99 -13.36
C SER A 70 3.53 -4.08 -13.09
N ASP A 71 3.97 -3.54 -11.96
CA ASP A 71 5.33 -3.64 -11.45
C ASP A 71 5.33 -3.84 -9.92
N ILE A 72 6.52 -3.87 -9.32
CA ILE A 72 6.69 -4.07 -7.88
C ILE A 72 6.07 -2.94 -7.05
N SER A 73 6.04 -1.71 -7.54
CA SER A 73 5.48 -0.57 -6.81
C SER A 73 3.98 -0.70 -6.67
N TYR A 74 3.25 -0.93 -7.77
CA TYR A 74 1.80 -1.19 -7.69
C TYR A 74 1.46 -2.42 -6.83
N TYR A 75 2.35 -3.40 -6.77
CA TYR A 75 2.12 -4.63 -6.02
C TYR A 75 2.41 -4.50 -4.52
N LEU A 76 3.56 -3.95 -4.12
CA LEU A 76 3.99 -3.90 -2.72
C LEU A 76 3.90 -2.50 -2.10
N ASN A 77 4.26 -1.43 -2.82
CA ASN A 77 4.17 -0.07 -2.26
C ASN A 77 2.71 0.34 -2.00
N SER A 78 1.76 -0.16 -2.79
CA SER A 78 0.31 0.06 -2.61
C SER A 78 -0.14 -0.13 -1.16
N HIS A 79 0.32 -1.20 -0.51
CA HIS A 79 -0.01 -1.49 0.89
C HIS A 79 0.42 -0.41 1.88
N HIS A 80 1.64 0.13 1.76
CA HIS A 80 2.16 1.15 2.68
C HIS A 80 1.69 2.55 2.31
N ILE A 81 1.51 2.83 1.02
CA ILE A 81 0.92 4.09 0.55
C ILE A 81 -0.54 4.19 1.00
N ASP A 82 -1.33 3.11 0.85
CA ASP A 82 -2.70 3.05 1.35
C ASP A 82 -2.76 3.30 2.86
N PHE A 83 -1.94 2.59 3.65
CA PHE A 83 -1.88 2.81 5.09
C PHE A 83 -1.57 4.27 5.42
N HIS A 84 -0.63 4.88 4.70
CA HIS A 84 -0.23 6.27 4.94
C HIS A 84 -1.35 7.25 4.58
N VAL A 85 -1.97 7.10 3.40
CA VAL A 85 -3.17 7.85 2.98
C VAL A 85 -4.29 7.69 4.00
N TRP A 86 -4.57 6.47 4.45
CA TRP A 86 -5.63 6.16 5.42
C TRP A 86 -5.37 6.79 6.79
N SER A 87 -4.12 6.84 7.22
CA SER A 87 -3.71 7.47 8.48
C SER A 87 -3.85 8.99 8.44
N LEU A 88 -3.49 9.59 7.30
CA LEU A 88 -3.51 11.04 7.09
C LEU A 88 -4.77 11.59 6.43
N TYR A 89 -5.77 10.74 6.16
CA TYR A 89 -7.01 11.15 5.49
C TYR A 89 -7.67 12.33 6.21
N GLY A 90 -7.91 13.40 5.45
CA GLY A 90 -8.46 14.66 5.94
C GLY A 90 -7.50 15.55 6.74
N ARG A 91 -6.22 15.18 6.86
CA ARG A 91 -5.18 15.93 7.61
C ARG A 91 -4.00 16.37 6.73
N ALA A 92 -3.61 15.53 5.77
CA ALA A 92 -2.59 15.85 4.78
C ALA A 92 -2.86 15.12 3.47
N ARG A 93 -2.18 15.54 2.39
CA ARG A 93 -2.26 14.87 1.07
C ARG A 93 -0.93 14.89 0.33
N PRO A 94 -0.67 13.93 -0.57
CA PRO A 94 0.53 13.93 -1.41
C PRO A 94 0.39 15.00 -2.51
N ILE A 95 1.46 15.72 -2.83
CA ILE A 95 1.46 16.82 -3.81
C ILE A 95 2.45 16.63 -4.95
N ARG A 96 3.57 15.94 -4.73
CA ARG A 96 4.60 15.70 -5.76
C ARG A 96 5.26 14.35 -5.56
N VAL A 97 5.61 13.68 -6.66
CA VAL A 97 6.25 12.37 -6.67
C VAL A 97 7.46 12.40 -7.61
N ILE A 98 8.57 11.84 -7.16
CA ILE A 98 9.71 11.43 -7.99
C ILE A 98 9.93 9.94 -7.75
N ALA A 99 10.27 9.20 -8.79
CA ALA A 99 10.57 7.78 -8.69
C ALA A 99 11.95 7.44 -9.23
N MET A 100 12.58 6.43 -8.65
CA MET A 100 13.83 5.84 -9.12
C MET A 100 13.70 4.33 -9.19
N GLY A 101 14.29 3.73 -10.23
CA GLY A 101 14.30 2.30 -10.47
C GLY A 101 15.71 1.74 -10.51
N ALA A 102 15.92 0.59 -9.86
CA ALA A 102 17.13 -0.23 -10.06
C ALA A 102 16.81 -1.40 -10.99
N THR A 103 17.75 -1.82 -11.83
CA THR A 103 17.59 -2.92 -12.79
C THR A 103 18.79 -3.84 -12.78
N GLY A 104 18.62 -5.09 -13.18
CA GLY A 104 19.71 -6.05 -13.34
C GLY A 104 19.26 -7.49 -13.24
N VAL A 105 18.71 -7.90 -12.10
CA VAL A 105 18.37 -9.30 -11.79
C VAL A 105 17.18 -9.78 -12.62
N ALA A 106 16.08 -9.04 -12.66
CA ALA A 106 14.88 -9.42 -13.40
C ALA A 106 15.18 -9.63 -14.89
N LYS A 107 15.97 -8.74 -15.48
CA LYS A 107 16.36 -8.89 -16.88
C LYS A 107 17.38 -10.02 -17.08
N SER A 108 18.47 -10.06 -16.31
CA SER A 108 19.57 -11.01 -16.55
C SER A 108 19.28 -12.45 -16.16
N GLN A 109 18.51 -12.69 -15.08
CA GLN A 109 18.25 -14.03 -14.56
C GLN A 109 16.88 -14.57 -14.97
N TYR A 110 15.91 -13.68 -15.19
CA TYR A 110 14.52 -14.08 -15.46
C TYR A 110 14.04 -13.67 -16.86
N ASP A 111 14.79 -12.87 -17.62
CA ASP A 111 14.35 -12.27 -18.89
C ASP A 111 13.00 -11.55 -18.78
N ILE A 112 12.83 -10.78 -17.71
CA ILE A 112 11.66 -9.91 -17.50
C ILE A 112 12.12 -8.46 -17.54
N ASP A 113 11.51 -7.67 -18.42
CA ASP A 113 11.79 -6.25 -18.57
C ASP A 113 11.00 -5.43 -17.53
N THR A 114 11.55 -5.35 -16.32
CA THR A 114 10.98 -4.59 -15.19
C THR A 114 12.11 -4.13 -14.27
N GLU A 115 11.85 -3.07 -13.49
CA GLU A 115 12.73 -2.67 -12.40
C GLU A 115 12.73 -3.72 -11.29
N ASP A 116 13.90 -4.00 -10.73
CA ASP A 116 14.12 -4.87 -9.58
C ASP A 116 13.66 -4.22 -8.27
N VAL A 117 13.89 -2.91 -8.16
CA VAL A 117 13.58 -2.07 -7.01
C VAL A 117 12.97 -0.78 -7.52
N ILE A 118 11.85 -0.35 -6.94
CA ILE A 118 11.26 0.96 -7.20
C ILE A 118 11.16 1.72 -5.88
N THR A 119 11.75 2.91 -5.86
CA THR A 119 11.67 3.87 -4.75
C THR A 119 10.93 5.11 -5.18
N LEU A 120 9.88 5.47 -4.44
CA LEU A 120 9.13 6.72 -4.62
C LEU A 120 9.51 7.70 -3.51
N SER A 121 9.85 8.93 -3.89
CA SER A 121 10.01 10.07 -2.99
C SER A 121 8.85 11.03 -3.19
N VAL A 122 8.09 11.30 -2.13
CA VAL A 122 6.80 11.98 -2.20
C VAL A 122 6.76 13.14 -1.22
N GLN A 123 6.40 14.33 -1.71
CA GLN A 123 6.08 15.48 -0.85
C GLN A 123 4.61 15.44 -0.48
N TRP A 124 4.31 15.79 0.77
CA TRP A 124 2.97 15.93 1.32
C TRP A 124 2.76 17.32 1.90
N ILE A 125 1.53 17.79 1.90
CA ILE A 125 1.13 19.05 2.53
C ILE A 125 0.14 18.76 3.66
N ASN A 126 0.41 19.28 4.86
CA ASN A 126 -0.54 19.28 5.98
C ASN A 126 -1.60 20.37 5.76
N PHE A 127 -2.87 20.09 6.06
CA PHE A 127 -3.95 21.03 5.76
C PHE A 127 -4.03 22.19 6.74
N GLU A 128 -3.75 21.97 8.01
CA GLU A 128 -3.92 22.98 9.06
C GLU A 128 -2.75 23.97 9.07
N SER A 129 -1.51 23.49 9.25
CA SER A 129 -0.34 24.38 9.29
C SER A 129 0.26 24.74 7.94
N LYS A 130 -0.14 24.04 6.87
CA LYS A 130 0.53 24.11 5.54
C LYS A 130 2.01 23.73 5.56
N THR A 131 2.48 23.06 6.60
CA THR A 131 3.82 22.49 6.64
C THR A 131 3.94 21.31 5.68
N VAL A 132 5.16 21.04 5.23
CA VAL A 132 5.47 19.99 4.26
C VAL A 132 6.09 18.80 4.97
N GLY A 133 5.54 17.62 4.72
CA GLY A 133 6.14 16.34 5.08
C GLY A 133 6.72 15.63 3.87
N THR A 134 7.56 14.63 4.09
CA THR A 134 8.17 13.83 3.01
C THR A 134 8.04 12.34 3.27
N ALA A 135 7.86 11.56 2.23
CA ALA A 135 7.71 10.12 2.32
C ALA A 135 8.59 9.39 1.32
N ILE A 136 9.19 8.28 1.76
CA ILE A 136 9.94 7.35 0.92
C ILE A 136 9.26 5.97 0.96
N TYR A 137 8.90 5.45 -0.21
CA TYR A 137 8.31 4.11 -0.35
C TYR A 137 9.18 3.26 -1.26
N THR A 138 9.79 2.22 -0.71
CA THR A 138 10.68 1.33 -1.47
C THR A 138 10.10 -0.06 -1.54
N SER A 139 10.00 -0.60 -2.76
CA SER A 139 9.59 -1.97 -3.01
C SER A 139 10.61 -2.74 -3.85
N SER A 140 10.80 -4.03 -3.58
CA SER A 140 11.79 -4.86 -4.28
C SER A 140 11.34 -6.29 -4.57
N TRP A 141 11.65 -6.75 -5.80
CA TRP A 141 11.54 -8.16 -6.22
C TRP A 141 12.69 -9.04 -5.75
N ILE A 142 13.84 -8.46 -5.45
CA ILE A 142 15.13 -9.16 -5.53
C ILE A 142 15.75 -9.48 -4.18
N SER A 143 14.93 -9.54 -3.12
CA SER A 143 15.46 -9.91 -1.81
C SER A 143 15.99 -11.34 -1.79
N ALA A 144 17.01 -11.57 -0.97
CA ALA A 144 17.46 -12.92 -0.68
C ALA A 144 16.35 -13.70 0.04
N LYS A 145 16.36 -15.02 -0.09
CA LYS A 145 15.53 -15.88 0.76
C LYS A 145 15.98 -15.65 2.22
N SER A 146 15.03 -15.36 3.10
CA SER A 146 15.25 -15.05 4.51
C SER A 146 14.29 -15.85 5.41
N ASP A 147 14.34 -15.58 6.71
CA ASP A 147 13.46 -16.14 7.74
C ASP A 147 11.99 -15.71 7.59
N THR A 148 11.72 -14.66 6.81
CA THR A 148 10.39 -14.27 6.34
C THR A 148 10.27 -14.39 4.82
N HIS A 149 9.04 -14.60 4.34
CA HIS A 149 8.69 -14.50 2.92
C HIS A 149 8.60 -13.04 2.43
N THR A 150 8.27 -12.10 3.31
CA THR A 150 8.13 -10.69 2.95
C THR A 150 8.73 -9.84 4.03
N GLN A 151 9.81 -9.15 3.69
CA GLN A 151 10.34 -8.08 4.53
C GLN A 151 9.39 -6.90 4.40
N GLN A 152 8.93 -6.36 5.51
CA GLN A 152 7.94 -5.28 5.50
C GLN A 152 8.00 -4.51 6.81
N LYS A 153 8.31 -3.22 6.69
CA LYS A 153 8.44 -2.32 7.83
C LYS A 153 8.14 -0.89 7.42
N PHE A 154 7.78 -0.08 8.39
CA PHE A 154 7.69 1.36 8.20
C PHE A 154 8.11 2.14 9.45
N HIS A 155 8.45 3.40 9.22
CA HIS A 155 8.71 4.42 10.23
C HIS A 155 7.87 5.65 9.90
N TYR A 156 7.11 6.15 10.86
CA TYR A 156 6.32 7.39 10.77
C TYR A 156 6.83 8.38 11.81
N VAL A 157 6.96 9.64 11.43
CA VAL A 157 7.28 10.77 12.32
C VAL A 157 6.26 11.88 12.11
N GLY A 158 5.59 12.26 13.18
CA GLY A 158 4.84 13.51 13.27
C GLY A 158 5.50 14.49 14.23
N HIS A 159 5.00 15.72 14.28
CA HIS A 159 5.59 16.80 15.08
C HIS A 159 5.69 16.51 16.58
N GLN A 160 4.96 15.53 17.11
CA GLN A 160 4.90 15.21 18.54
C GLN A 160 5.30 13.77 18.88
N GLY A 161 5.71 12.98 17.89
CA GLY A 161 6.19 11.63 18.14
C GLY A 161 6.31 10.77 16.89
N GLU A 162 6.72 9.52 17.09
CA GLU A 162 7.04 8.59 16.01
C GLU A 162 6.50 7.18 16.27
N ILE A 163 6.36 6.41 15.20
CA ILE A 163 5.99 4.98 15.22
C ILE A 163 6.96 4.21 14.34
N ASN A 164 7.53 3.15 14.89
CA ASN A 164 8.31 2.16 14.16
C ASN A 164 7.60 0.81 14.19
N ILE A 165 7.34 0.23 13.01
CA ILE A 165 6.74 -1.11 12.89
C ILE A 165 7.62 -1.98 12.02
N ASP A 166 8.09 -3.09 12.59
CA ASP A 166 8.61 -4.23 11.84
C ASP A 166 7.54 -5.33 11.81
N GLN A 167 6.85 -5.44 10.68
CA GLN A 167 5.80 -6.46 10.52
C GLN A 167 6.38 -7.82 10.10
N ALA A 168 7.61 -7.86 9.60
CA ALA A 168 8.30 -9.12 9.31
C ALA A 168 8.71 -9.85 10.61
N HIS A 169 9.07 -9.11 11.66
CA HIS A 169 9.61 -9.67 12.91
C HIS A 169 8.74 -9.30 14.12
N ARG A 170 7.69 -10.10 14.37
CA ARG A 170 6.68 -9.85 15.42
C ARG A 170 6.92 -10.59 16.73
N GLY A 171 8.16 -11.00 17.00
CA GLY A 171 8.54 -11.71 18.21
C GLY A 171 8.07 -13.16 18.29
N TYR A 172 7.58 -13.75 17.20
CA TYR A 172 7.28 -15.18 17.13
C TYR A 172 8.17 -15.87 16.10
N THR A 173 9.08 -16.69 16.60
CA THR A 173 10.08 -17.39 15.80
C THR A 173 9.99 -18.89 16.01
N VAL A 174 10.33 -19.65 14.97
CA VAL A 174 10.35 -21.12 14.99
C VAL A 174 11.66 -21.57 14.36
N ALA A 175 12.33 -22.53 14.98
CA ALA A 175 13.47 -23.23 14.40
C ALA A 175 13.15 -24.71 14.26
N SER A 176 13.40 -25.31 13.10
CA SER A 176 13.30 -26.76 12.89
C SER A 176 14.36 -27.27 11.94
N ASP A 177 14.71 -28.55 12.05
CA ASP A 177 15.71 -29.19 11.17
C ASP A 177 15.26 -29.18 9.70
N THR A 178 13.95 -29.18 9.44
CA THR A 178 13.40 -29.20 8.07
C THR A 178 13.39 -27.81 7.42
N ASN A 179 12.98 -26.77 8.15
CA ASN A 179 12.72 -25.46 7.56
C ASN A 179 13.72 -24.38 8.01
N GLY A 180 14.63 -24.71 8.91
CA GLY A 180 15.56 -23.77 9.52
C GLY A 180 14.85 -22.78 10.44
N TYR A 181 15.43 -21.58 10.56
CA TYR A 181 14.91 -20.49 11.38
C TYR A 181 13.92 -19.64 10.58
N LEU A 182 12.74 -19.40 11.15
CA LEU A 182 11.66 -18.63 10.54
C LEU A 182 11.05 -17.62 11.52
N SER A 183 10.69 -16.45 10.99
CA SER A 183 9.83 -15.47 11.66
C SER A 183 8.39 -15.66 11.21
N ILE A 184 7.52 -16.04 12.13
CA ILE A 184 6.15 -16.46 11.84
C ILE A 184 5.17 -15.32 12.07
N ASN A 185 4.29 -15.08 11.09
CA ASN A 185 3.19 -14.13 11.19
C ASN A 185 1.83 -14.86 11.24
N PRO A 186 1.36 -15.27 12.42
CA PRO A 186 0.06 -15.93 12.55
C PRO A 186 -1.10 -14.94 12.39
N LEU A 187 -0.81 -13.63 12.44
CA LEU A 187 -1.82 -12.57 12.37
C LEU A 187 -2.37 -12.39 10.95
N TYR A 188 -1.64 -12.74 9.89
CA TYR A 188 -2.18 -12.67 8.53
C TYR A 188 -3.22 -13.75 8.29
N MET A 189 -2.77 -15.00 8.40
CA MET A 189 -3.59 -16.20 8.27
C MET A 189 -2.90 -17.30 9.08
N LYS A 190 -3.58 -17.79 10.13
CA LYS A 190 -3.09 -18.92 10.91
C LYS A 190 -3.44 -20.23 10.18
N LEU A 191 -2.45 -20.79 9.49
CA LEU A 191 -2.63 -22.04 8.70
C LEU A 191 -2.47 -23.32 9.53
N VAL A 192 -1.81 -23.24 10.69
CA VAL A 192 -1.72 -24.38 11.61
C VAL A 192 -3.09 -24.56 12.30
N PRO A 193 -3.74 -25.74 12.20
CA PRO A 193 -5.03 -25.99 12.84
C PRO A 193 -5.01 -25.82 14.37
N THR A 194 -6.17 -25.60 14.97
CA THR A 194 -6.40 -25.76 16.42
C THR A 194 -7.35 -26.92 16.60
N ASP A 195 -6.97 -27.93 17.40
CA ASP A 195 -7.78 -29.14 17.64
C ASP A 195 -8.24 -29.86 16.35
N GLY A 196 -7.42 -29.79 15.30
CA GLY A 196 -7.73 -30.36 13.98
C GLY A 196 -8.60 -29.48 13.08
N TYR A 197 -9.07 -28.32 13.54
CA TYR A 197 -9.93 -27.40 12.80
C TYR A 197 -9.20 -26.17 12.28
N PHE A 198 -9.72 -25.58 11.21
CA PHE A 198 -9.25 -24.30 10.70
C PHE A 198 -9.31 -23.21 11.79
N ALA A 199 -8.20 -22.48 11.94
CA ALA A 199 -8.03 -21.45 12.95
C ALA A 199 -7.58 -20.10 12.36
N GLY A 200 -7.71 -19.92 11.04
CA GLY A 200 -7.27 -18.73 10.32
C GLY A 200 -8.25 -17.56 10.34
N GLN A 201 -9.48 -17.76 10.81
CA GLN A 201 -10.56 -16.77 10.84
C GLN A 201 -10.22 -15.50 11.65
N ASN A 202 -9.31 -15.62 12.62
CA ASN A 202 -8.87 -14.49 13.43
C ASN A 202 -7.80 -13.63 12.72
N GLY A 203 -7.25 -14.12 11.60
CA GLY A 203 -6.21 -13.41 10.86
C GLY A 203 -6.77 -12.23 10.06
N TYR A 204 -6.00 -11.14 9.96
CA TYR A 204 -6.41 -9.95 9.21
C TYR A 204 -6.62 -10.22 7.72
N GLY A 205 -5.99 -11.26 7.17
CA GLY A 205 -6.28 -11.73 5.80
C GLY A 205 -7.72 -12.20 5.68
N TYR A 206 -8.16 -13.11 6.55
CA TYR A 206 -9.54 -13.60 6.57
C TYR A 206 -10.54 -12.48 6.86
N ARG A 207 -10.30 -11.70 7.93
CA ARG A 207 -11.20 -10.63 8.36
C ARG A 207 -11.42 -9.57 7.28
N SER A 208 -10.42 -9.33 6.43
CA SER A 208 -10.57 -8.40 5.32
C SER A 208 -11.57 -8.88 4.26
N PHE A 209 -11.61 -10.19 3.99
CA PHE A 209 -12.61 -10.79 3.10
C PHE A 209 -13.99 -10.85 3.74
N GLU A 210 -14.08 -11.24 5.01
CA GLU A 210 -15.33 -11.24 5.77
C GLU A 210 -15.99 -9.85 5.76
N ALA A 211 -15.23 -8.81 6.11
CA ALA A 211 -15.72 -7.43 6.10
C ALA A 211 -16.18 -6.96 4.71
N PHE A 212 -15.51 -7.40 3.64
CA PHE A 212 -15.93 -7.10 2.27
C PHE A 212 -17.26 -7.77 1.92
N ILE A 213 -17.40 -9.07 2.21
CA ILE A 213 -18.63 -9.83 1.93
C ILE A 213 -19.81 -9.25 2.74
N ASP A 214 -19.59 -8.92 4.00
CA ASP A 214 -20.61 -8.31 4.87
C ASP A 214 -21.07 -6.96 4.32
N ALA A 215 -20.12 -6.09 3.94
CA ALA A 215 -20.45 -4.79 3.36
C ALA A 215 -21.22 -4.91 2.04
N VAL A 216 -20.83 -5.84 1.15
CA VAL A 216 -21.57 -6.10 -0.10
C VAL A 216 -22.98 -6.61 0.19
N THR A 217 -23.14 -7.47 1.19
CA THR A 217 -24.45 -8.00 1.60
C THR A 217 -25.35 -6.91 2.17
N ASP A 218 -24.81 -6.05 3.03
CA ASP A 218 -25.55 -4.94 3.61
C ASP A 218 -25.89 -3.86 2.58
N LEU A 219 -24.99 -3.57 1.63
CA LEU A 219 -25.23 -2.66 0.53
C LEU A 219 -26.35 -3.19 -0.41
N ASN A 220 -26.28 -4.47 -0.81
CA ASN A 220 -27.28 -5.09 -1.66
C ASN A 220 -28.66 -5.17 -0.98
N SER A 221 -28.69 -5.35 0.34
CA SER A 221 -29.91 -5.32 1.14
C SER A 221 -30.36 -3.90 1.53
N LYS A 222 -29.67 -2.85 1.05
CA LYS A 222 -29.97 -1.44 1.30
C LYS A 222 -29.96 -1.04 2.79
N LYS A 223 -29.22 -1.77 3.62
CA LYS A 223 -29.02 -1.43 5.04
C LYS A 223 -28.00 -0.32 5.24
N VAL A 224 -27.04 -0.21 4.31
CA VAL A 224 -25.99 0.81 4.30
C VAL A 224 -25.89 1.41 2.90
N ASP A 225 -25.23 2.57 2.80
CA ASP A 225 -24.86 3.21 1.54
C ASP A 225 -23.35 3.12 1.28
N MET A 226 -22.90 3.59 0.10
CA MET A 226 -21.48 3.60 -0.25
C MET A 226 -20.63 4.46 0.68
N ASN A 227 -21.16 5.60 1.16
CA ASN A 227 -20.44 6.45 2.11
C ASN A 227 -20.14 5.69 3.41
N THR A 228 -21.09 4.88 3.90
CA THR A 228 -20.87 4.02 5.06
C THR A 228 -19.81 2.95 4.77
N CYS A 229 -19.82 2.34 3.58
CA CYS A 229 -18.80 1.39 3.17
C CYS A 229 -17.40 2.02 3.12
N ASP A 230 -17.27 3.25 2.63
CA ASP A 230 -16.01 3.99 2.55
C ASP A 230 -15.38 4.24 3.93
N THR A 231 -16.18 4.27 5.01
CA THR A 231 -15.63 4.38 6.37
C THR A 231 -14.97 3.10 6.87
N LYS A 232 -15.33 1.94 6.29
CA LYS A 232 -14.93 0.60 6.77
C LYS A 232 -13.95 -0.11 5.84
N LEU A 233 -14.00 0.20 4.54
CA LEU A 233 -13.27 -0.52 3.50
C LEU A 233 -12.36 0.40 2.69
N ALA A 234 -11.34 -0.20 2.07
CA ALA A 234 -10.55 0.41 1.00
C ALA A 234 -11.33 0.36 -0.33
N THR A 235 -12.37 1.17 -0.44
CA THR A 235 -13.11 1.35 -1.69
C THR A 235 -12.34 2.27 -2.64
N ILE A 236 -12.73 2.28 -3.92
CA ILE A 236 -12.14 3.21 -4.90
C ILE A 236 -12.25 4.68 -4.48
N GLY A 237 -13.34 5.04 -3.77
CA GLY A 237 -13.56 6.38 -3.24
C GLY A 237 -12.47 6.82 -2.24
N THR A 238 -11.88 5.84 -1.54
CA THR A 238 -10.87 6.09 -0.51
C THR A 238 -9.43 5.86 -0.98
N THR A 239 -9.23 5.27 -2.17
CA THR A 239 -7.89 4.90 -2.69
C THR A 239 -7.43 5.78 -3.86
N PHE A 240 -8.12 6.89 -4.14
CA PHE A 240 -7.71 7.82 -5.22
C PHE A 240 -6.31 8.39 -5.03
N GLN A 241 -5.96 8.82 -3.81
CA GLN A 241 -4.64 9.37 -3.51
C GLN A 241 -3.54 8.30 -3.64
N GLU A 242 -3.81 7.07 -3.18
CA GLU A 242 -2.91 5.94 -3.35
C GLU A 242 -2.63 5.68 -4.84
N THR A 243 -3.70 5.58 -5.63
CA THR A 243 -3.64 5.38 -7.08
C THR A 243 -2.84 6.49 -7.76
N ALA A 244 -3.07 7.74 -7.38
CA ALA A 244 -2.36 8.90 -7.92
C ALA A 244 -0.86 8.86 -7.59
N VAL A 245 -0.47 8.47 -6.38
CA VAL A 245 0.95 8.34 -6.00
C VAL A 245 1.63 7.24 -6.81
N LEU A 246 1.00 6.07 -6.93
CA LEU A 246 1.55 4.94 -7.70
C LEU A 246 1.70 5.29 -9.18
N GLU A 247 0.67 5.89 -9.78
CA GLU A 247 0.68 6.29 -11.19
C GLU A 247 1.68 7.42 -11.45
N ALA A 248 1.74 8.43 -10.59
CA ALA A 248 2.73 9.49 -10.68
C ALA A 248 4.17 8.93 -10.59
N GLY A 249 4.38 7.91 -9.75
CA GLY A 249 5.65 7.19 -9.68
C GLY A 249 6.01 6.51 -11.01
N ARG A 250 5.06 5.81 -11.64
CA ARG A 250 5.28 5.19 -12.94
C ARG A 250 5.50 6.22 -14.06
N ILE A 251 4.75 7.34 -14.06
CA ILE A 251 4.98 8.46 -14.99
C ILE A 251 6.39 9.01 -14.81
N SER A 252 6.84 9.22 -13.57
CA SER A 252 8.19 9.70 -13.26
C SER A 252 9.28 8.77 -13.82
N LEU A 253 9.18 7.45 -13.58
CA LEU A 253 10.13 6.46 -14.13
C LEU A 253 10.21 6.52 -15.66
N ASN A 254 9.06 6.59 -16.32
CA ASN A 254 8.98 6.62 -17.78
C ASN A 254 9.52 7.92 -18.38
N ASN A 255 9.72 8.97 -17.57
CA ASN A 255 10.17 10.30 -17.99
C ASN A 255 11.48 10.68 -17.28
N GLN A 256 12.45 9.76 -17.23
CA GLN A 256 13.81 10.03 -16.73
C GLN A 256 13.83 10.53 -15.27
N CYS A 257 12.98 9.96 -14.42
CA CYS A 257 12.84 10.33 -13.01
C CYS A 257 12.40 11.79 -12.81
N ALA A 258 11.70 12.38 -13.79
CA ALA A 258 11.16 13.73 -13.68
C ALA A 258 10.08 13.81 -12.60
N MET A 259 9.93 15.00 -12.00
CA MET A 259 8.95 15.24 -10.95
C MET A 259 7.54 15.28 -11.54
N VAL A 260 6.59 14.64 -10.85
CA VAL A 260 5.17 14.66 -11.21
C VAL A 260 4.39 15.32 -10.09
N GLU A 261 3.66 16.37 -10.40
CA GLU A 261 2.73 17.04 -9.50
C GLU A 261 1.37 16.35 -9.52
N ILE A 262 0.77 16.16 -8.34
CA ILE A 262 -0.60 15.70 -8.18
C ILE A 262 -1.47 16.94 -8.00
N ALA A 263 -2.28 17.26 -9.00
CA ALA A 263 -3.15 18.43 -8.97
C ALA A 263 -4.49 18.12 -8.31
N TYR A 264 -5.01 19.12 -7.60
CA TYR A 264 -6.30 19.08 -6.89
C TYR A 264 -7.10 20.33 -7.25
N GLU A 265 -8.42 20.27 -7.14
CA GLU A 265 -9.31 21.40 -7.45
C GLU A 265 -9.08 22.62 -6.56
N ASN A 266 -8.74 22.39 -5.29
CA ASN A 266 -8.49 23.44 -4.29
C ASN A 266 -7.61 22.90 -3.15
N ASP A 267 -7.31 23.73 -2.15
CA ASP A 267 -6.38 23.42 -1.06
C ASP A 267 -6.87 22.36 -0.06
N THR A 268 -8.16 22.05 -0.04
CA THR A 268 -8.76 21.07 0.90
C THR A 268 -9.24 19.80 0.21
N SER A 269 -9.28 19.77 -1.13
CA SER A 269 -9.73 18.61 -1.90
C SER A 269 -8.86 17.38 -1.64
N LEU A 270 -9.51 16.23 -1.44
CA LEU A 270 -8.81 14.96 -1.25
C LEU A 270 -8.69 14.16 -2.54
N ILE A 271 -9.42 14.55 -3.59
CA ILE A 271 -9.52 13.81 -4.85
C ILE A 271 -8.57 14.46 -5.87
N PRO A 272 -7.53 13.74 -6.32
CA PRO A 272 -6.68 14.19 -7.42
C PRO A 272 -7.50 14.35 -8.71
N ILE A 273 -7.26 15.44 -9.44
CA ILE A 273 -7.92 15.71 -10.73
C ILE A 273 -7.01 15.50 -11.94
N GLU A 274 -5.69 15.60 -11.74
CA GLU A 274 -4.70 15.50 -12.83
C GLU A 274 -3.31 15.15 -12.28
N LEU A 275 -2.49 14.47 -13.09
CA LEU A 275 -1.07 14.26 -12.84
C LEU A 275 -0.26 15.06 -13.87
N LYS A 276 0.52 16.05 -13.40
CA LYS A 276 1.27 16.98 -14.25
C LYS A 276 2.76 16.67 -14.21
N LEU A 277 3.33 16.30 -15.35
CA LEU A 277 4.77 16.14 -15.48
C LEU A 277 5.44 17.53 -15.46
N LEU A 278 6.33 17.76 -14.51
CA LEU A 278 7.14 18.96 -14.44
C LEU A 278 8.42 18.74 -15.26
N LYS A 279 8.56 19.49 -16.34
CA LYS A 279 9.71 19.47 -17.25
C LYS A 279 10.75 20.50 -16.84
#